data_AF-G7WQ08-F1
#
_entry.id   AF-G7WQ08-F1
#
_cell.length_a   1.000
_cell.length_b   1.000
_cell.length_c   1.000
_cell.angle_alpha   90.00
_cell.angle_beta   90.00
_cell.angle_gamma   90.00
#
_symmetry.space_group_name_H-M   'P 1'
#
loop_
_entity.id
_entity.type
_entity.pdbx_description
1 polymer ?
#
loop_
_entity_poly.entity_id
_entity_poly.type
_entity_poly.pdbx_seq_one_letter_code
_entity_poly.pdbx_strand_id
1 'polypeptide(L)'
;MVAQQPKTILNLALKKISMTWADKRIRQYREGEEPTVLERIALEHGHPANFAASILALAAIGYGLWAHQGIWIGAGVALAVLGHLYCWAQK
;
A
#
# COMPACT_ATOMS: atom_id res chain seq x y z
N MET A 1 -29.43 39.55 -9.67
CA MET A 1 -28.27 38.78 -10.17
C MET A 1 -27.29 38.64 -9.02
N VAL A 2 -27.37 37.51 -8.29
CA VAL A 2 -26.79 37.37 -6.95
C VAL A 2 -25.31 37.00 -7.04
N ALA A 3 -24.46 37.87 -6.49
CA ALA A 3 -23.03 37.66 -6.30
C ALA A 3 -22.78 36.63 -5.17
N GLN A 4 -22.86 35.33 -5.49
CA GLN A 4 -22.64 34.22 -4.54
C GLN A 4 -21.43 33.35 -4.95
N GLN A 5 -20.38 33.96 -5.48
CA GLN A 5 -19.21 33.26 -6.03
C GLN A 5 -17.91 33.35 -5.20
N PRO A 6 -17.64 34.34 -4.32
CA PRO A 6 -16.30 34.47 -3.73
C PRO A 6 -16.02 33.44 -2.61
N LYS A 7 -17.02 33.11 -1.79
CA LYS A 7 -16.87 32.15 -0.67
C LYS A 7 -16.62 30.73 -1.17
N THR A 8 -17.22 30.36 -2.30
CA THR A 8 -17.11 29.03 -2.89
C THR A 8 -15.71 28.77 -3.42
N ILE A 9 -15.12 29.75 -4.13
CA ILE A 9 -13.75 29.66 -4.65
C ILE A 9 -12.73 29.64 -3.52
N LEU A 10 -12.94 30.47 -2.48
CA LEU A 10 -12.06 30.50 -1.31
C LEU A 10 -12.09 29.17 -0.54
N ASN A 11 -13.26 28.57 -0.32
CA ASN A 11 -13.39 27.27 0.32
C ASN A 11 -12.74 26.14 -0.50
N LEU A 12 -12.85 26.19 -1.82
CA LEU A 12 -12.17 25.25 -2.71
C LEU A 12 -10.64 25.41 -2.65
N ALA A 13 -10.15 26.64 -2.63
CA ALA A 13 -8.73 26.94 -2.51
C ALA A 13 -8.18 26.51 -1.14
N LEU A 14 -8.88 26.81 -0.05
CA LEU A 14 -8.52 26.39 1.30
C LEU A 14 -8.52 24.87 1.43
N LYS A 15 -9.53 24.18 0.88
CA LYS A 15 -9.57 22.71 0.85
C LYS A 15 -8.40 22.11 0.06
N LYS A 16 -8.00 22.76 -1.04
CA LYS A 16 -6.84 22.34 -1.84
C LYS A 16 -5.51 22.58 -1.12
N ILE A 17 -5.41 23.64 -0.32
CA ILE A 17 -4.23 23.97 0.50
C ILE A 17 -4.16 23.04 1.73
N SER A 18 -5.31 22.67 2.31
CA SER A 18 -5.41 21.77 3.45
C SER A 18 -5.31 20.29 3.08
N MET A 19 -5.29 19.94 1.78
CA MET A 19 -5.11 18.56 1.34
C MET A 19 -3.71 18.08 1.72
N THR A 20 -3.68 17.03 2.52
CA THR A 20 -2.43 16.39 2.90
C THR A 20 -1.80 15.70 1.68
N TRP A 21 -0.53 15.32 1.79
CA TRP A 21 0.12 14.50 0.77
C TRP A 21 -0.68 13.21 0.48
N ALA A 22 -1.24 12.58 1.53
CA ALA A 22 -2.05 11.37 1.40
C ALA A 22 -3.34 11.63 0.58
N ASP A 23 -4.05 12.72 0.84
CA ASP A 23 -5.27 13.07 0.08
C ASP A 23 -4.98 13.28 -1.41
N LYS A 24 -3.83 13.88 -1.75
CA LYS A 24 -3.41 14.08 -3.14
C LYS A 24 -3.16 12.74 -3.83
N ARG A 25 -2.46 11.80 -3.17
CA ARG A 25 -2.19 10.47 -3.74
C ARG A 25 -3.46 9.63 -3.90
N ILE A 26 -4.34 9.63 -2.89
CA ILE A 26 -5.65 8.95 -2.97
C ILE A 26 -6.46 9.45 -4.17
N ARG A 27 -6.42 10.77 -4.43
CA ARG A 27 -7.12 11.37 -5.57
C ARG A 27 -6.51 10.95 -6.91
N GLN A 28 -5.19 10.88 -7.02
CA GLN A 28 -4.49 10.39 -8.21
C GLN A 28 -4.83 8.92 -8.51
N TYR A 29 -4.85 8.06 -7.50
CA TYR A 29 -5.28 6.66 -7.69
C TYR A 29 -6.74 6.54 -8.12
N ARG A 30 -7.60 7.48 -7.70
CA ARG A 30 -9.02 7.54 -8.10
C ARG A 30 -9.22 8.05 -9.52
N GLU A 31 -8.30 8.88 -10.01
CA GLU A 31 -8.28 9.41 -11.39
C GLU A 31 -7.64 8.41 -12.38
N GLY A 32 -7.17 7.25 -11.90
CA GLY A 32 -6.66 6.15 -12.73
C GLY A 32 -5.15 6.20 -12.98
N GLU A 33 -4.41 7.09 -12.29
CA GLU A 33 -2.95 7.09 -12.32
C GLU A 33 -2.42 5.83 -11.63
N GLU A 34 -1.56 5.07 -12.32
CA GLU A 34 -1.00 3.84 -11.75
C GLU A 34 0.01 4.15 -10.63
N PRO A 35 -0.10 3.50 -9.46
CA PRO A 35 0.89 3.65 -8.40
C PRO A 35 2.27 3.19 -8.87
N THR A 36 3.30 3.90 -8.42
CA THR A 36 4.68 3.41 -8.59
C THR A 36 4.88 2.10 -7.84
N VAL A 37 5.87 1.29 -8.24
CA VAL A 37 6.13 -0.04 -7.64
C VAL A 37 6.26 0.03 -6.12
N LEU A 38 6.95 1.05 -5.61
CA LEU A 38 7.13 1.31 -4.17
C LEU A 38 5.80 1.61 -3.46
N GLU A 39 4.96 2.45 -4.06
CA GLU A 39 3.67 2.79 -3.48
C GLU A 39 2.70 1.62 -3.54
N ARG A 40 2.82 0.80 -4.58
CA ARG A 40 2.06 -0.44 -4.70
C ARG A 40 2.41 -1.40 -3.56
N ILE A 41 3.71 -1.59 -3.29
CA ILE A 41 4.19 -2.38 -2.14
C ILE A 41 3.68 -1.82 -0.81
N ALA A 42 3.67 -0.49 -0.65
CA ALA A 42 3.14 0.16 0.57
C ALA A 42 1.62 -0.04 0.72
N LEU A 43 0.86 0.06 -0.38
CA LEU A 43 -0.58 -0.21 -0.43
C LEU A 43 -0.89 -1.70 -0.17
N GLU A 44 -0.06 -2.61 -0.68
CA GLU A 44 -0.17 -4.06 -0.48
C GLU A 44 0.04 -4.47 0.98
N HIS A 45 0.85 -3.71 1.73
CA HIS A 45 0.99 -3.93 3.18
C HIS A 45 -0.30 -3.67 3.95
N GLY A 46 -1.23 -2.91 3.37
CA GLY A 46 -2.58 -2.71 3.92
C GLY A 46 -3.51 -3.91 3.73
N HIS A 47 -3.17 -4.89 2.89
CA HIS A 47 -4.01 -6.05 2.64
C HIS A 47 -3.79 -7.13 3.72
N PRO A 48 -4.83 -7.56 4.45
CA PRO A 48 -4.67 -8.46 5.60
C PRO A 48 -4.02 -9.80 5.23
N ALA A 49 -4.28 -10.30 4.01
CA ALA A 49 -3.66 -11.53 3.51
C ALA A 49 -2.14 -11.39 3.28
N ASN A 50 -1.68 -10.25 2.74
CA ASN A 50 -0.25 -10.02 2.52
C ASN A 50 0.49 -9.77 3.84
N PHE A 51 -0.17 -9.10 4.79
CA PHE A 51 0.37 -8.92 6.14
C PHE A 51 0.53 -10.26 6.88
N ALA A 52 -0.48 -11.12 6.83
CA ALA A 52 -0.40 -12.46 7.42
C ALA A 52 0.70 -13.32 6.76
N ALA A 53 0.80 -13.29 5.42
CA ALA A 53 1.86 -13.97 4.70
C ALA A 53 3.26 -13.46 5.08
N SER A 54 3.42 -12.14 5.26
CA SER A 54 4.68 -11.52 5.69
C SER A 54 5.09 -11.91 7.10
N ILE A 55 4.15 -12.00 8.04
CA ILE A 55 4.43 -12.48 9.41
C ILE A 55 4.91 -13.93 9.39
N LEU A 56 4.22 -14.80 8.66
CA LEU A 56 4.57 -16.21 8.54
C LEU A 56 5.93 -16.39 7.84
N ALA A 57 6.19 -15.59 6.80
CA ALA A 57 7.48 -15.57 6.11
C ALA A 57 8.62 -15.17 7.06
N LEU A 58 8.42 -14.13 7.87
CA LEU A 58 9.41 -13.68 8.84
C LEU A 58 9.68 -14.75 9.91
N ALA A 59 8.62 -15.41 10.40
CA ALA A 59 8.75 -16.50 11.35
C ALA A 59 9.52 -17.70 10.76
N ALA A 60 9.21 -18.08 9.51
CA ALA A 60 9.90 -19.17 8.82
C ALA A 60 11.37 -18.85 8.54
N ILE A 61 11.69 -17.63 8.09
CA ILE A 61 13.08 -17.18 7.88
C ILE A 61 13.83 -17.15 9.21
N GLY A 62 13.23 -16.57 10.26
CA GLY A 62 13.83 -16.49 11.59
C GLY A 62 14.13 -17.87 12.17
N TYR A 63 13.18 -18.79 12.06
CA TYR A 63 13.39 -20.19 12.45
C TYR A 63 14.46 -20.88 11.60
N GLY A 64 14.45 -20.68 10.28
CA GLY A 64 15.45 -21.24 9.37
C GLY A 64 16.86 -20.75 9.65
N LEU A 65 17.01 -19.47 10.01
CA LEU A 65 18.28 -18.89 10.45
C LEU A 65 18.74 -19.53 11.76
N TRP A 66 17.83 -19.67 12.74
CA TRP A 66 18.10 -20.26 14.05
C TRP A 66 18.51 -21.74 13.95
N ALA A 67 17.77 -22.53 13.17
CA ALA A 67 18.03 -23.96 12.97
C ALA A 67 19.12 -24.23 11.91
N HIS A 68 19.66 -23.20 11.27
CA HIS A 68 20.59 -23.28 10.14
C HIS A 68 20.07 -24.14 8.98
N GLN A 69 18.76 -24.13 8.76
CA GLN A 69 18.08 -24.91 7.72
C GLN A 69 17.66 -24.02 6.56
N GLY A 70 18.36 -24.13 5.43
CA GLY A 70 18.07 -23.37 4.21
C GLY A 70 16.66 -23.59 3.65
N ILE A 71 16.04 -24.75 3.92
CA ILE A 71 14.68 -25.06 3.48
C ILE A 71 13.67 -24.08 4.07
N TRP A 72 13.78 -23.77 5.36
CA TRP A 72 12.87 -22.84 6.04
C TRP A 72 13.08 -21.40 5.59
N ILE A 73 14.32 -21.02 5.30
CA ILE A 73 14.65 -19.72 4.72
C ILE A 73 14.03 -19.60 3.33
N GLY A 74 14.22 -20.60 2.46
CA GLY A 74 13.65 -20.64 1.13
C GLY A 74 12.13 -20.63 1.14
N ALA A 75 11.50 -21.40 2.04
CA ALA A 75 10.05 -21.43 2.21
C ALA A 75 9.51 -20.08 2.66
N GLY A 76 10.17 -19.40 3.61
CA GLY A 76 9.76 -18.09 4.06
C GLY A 76 9.90 -17.01 2.97
N VAL A 77 10.98 -17.02 2.19
CA VAL A 77 11.14 -16.13 1.03
C VAL A 77 10.04 -16.40 -0.02
N ALA A 78 9.78 -17.66 -0.34
CA ALA A 78 8.71 -18.03 -1.27
C ALA A 78 7.33 -17.56 -0.76
N LEU A 79 7.06 -17.71 0.54
CA LEU A 79 5.81 -17.29 1.14
C LEU A 79 5.61 -15.77 1.11
N ALA A 80 6.68 -14.99 1.33
CA ALA A 80 6.64 -13.54 1.18
C ALA A 80 6.29 -13.14 -0.26
N VAL A 81 6.94 -13.75 -1.26
CA VAL A 81 6.67 -13.49 -2.68
C VAL A 81 5.23 -13.88 -3.05
N LEU A 82 4.74 -15.02 -2.55
CA LEU A 82 3.35 -15.45 -2.79
C LEU A 82 2.32 -14.48 -2.18
N GLY A 83 2.61 -13.89 -1.02
CA GLY A 83 1.77 -12.85 -0.41
C GLY A 83 1.59 -11.64 -1.32
N HIS A 84 2.70 -11.15 -1.90
CA HIS A 84 2.68 -10.06 -2.87
C HIS A 84 1.94 -10.44 -4.16
N LEU A 85 2.26 -11.61 -4.75
CA LEU A 85 1.61 -12.10 -5.96
C LEU A 85 0.10 -12.30 -5.80
N TYR A 86 -0.35 -12.80 -4.64
CA TYR A 86 -1.77 -12.95 -4.34
C TYR A 86 -2.49 -11.60 -4.30
N CYS A 87 -1.88 -10.59 -3.68
CA CYS A 87 -2.44 -9.23 -3.66
C CYS A 87 -2.49 -8.62 -5.08
N TRP A 88 -1.56 -9.00 -5.96
CA TRP A 88 -1.55 -8.54 -7.36
C TRP A 88 -2.62 -9.22 -8.21
N ALA A 89 -2.92 -10.49 -7.95
CA ALA A 89 -3.92 -11.27 -8.66
C ALA A 89 -5.37 -10.88 -8.29
N GLN A 90 -5.57 -10.18 -7.17
CA GLN A 90 -6.88 -9.63 -6.76
C GLN A 90 -7.19 -8.23 -7.30
N LYS A 91 -6.34 -7.66 -8.18
CA LYS A 91 -6.71 -6.48 -8.97
C LYS A 91 -7.81 -6.82 -9.98
#